data_AF-A0A0F9LAG1-F1
#
_entry.id   AF-A0A0F9LAG1-F1
#
_cell.length_a   1.000
_cell.length_b   1.000
_cell.length_c   1.000
_cell.angle_alpha   90.00
_cell.angle_beta   90.00
_cell.angle_gamma   90.00
#
_symmetry.space_group_name_H-M   'P 1'
#
loop_
_entity.id
_entity.type
_entity.pdbx_description
1 polymer ?
#
loop_
_entity_poly.entity_id
_entity_poly.type
_entity_poly.pdbx_seq_one_letter_code
_entity_poly.pdbx_strand_id
1 'polypeptide(L)'
;MILAPTNRRIIRPGDKPSFEHTQRYGLVKGHWANDGRVGLWLMNEGSGSKVYDLSGNGNYITLTGDTFWTSGKFGSCLEFDGVNDIAYSTYTPLFNFAGKIATLSLWVYYVTTDYTGTFSFNRSDNVQYIKCNRGIADMDGYLYDGVDIPHWDINLTVSPLTGRWYHYVYIFDFTSGWSVTGYVDSVLQGNENAVTSLDFTGNWYLKLGGTNNQWANCRLETVSVYDKALSALEIAQLYREPFLGIEKRTAPVYFFVPTGAVQSLAGIITCTNSVTNTTLTISRKIISTTIACVGTIASTVLTISRKLNGTVTCISSVANIAFTTNRKVTGTSSCTSNVPNTILTISRKIISTAVVCTSNVSNTTLTVGTELIGSAVCTSNVPNTILSRTCKTIGTITCIGTVNGILSGLWTVIGTVTCAGGVTGTLTVTGAAAGFSDFAELELLDHLTGKGSYSLPTIAIGLCTASPGDDGTGASSNEVANSNNYSRVALTGSDWNAAAAGQIDNLNPITFPEASGSWGNVSHYAIYDSPTYGQGNMLIHDALDTQRNVNNGNVVQFAPGDLALAMS
;
A
#
# COMPACT_ATOMS: atom_id res chain seq x y z
N MET A 1 13.35 -17.34 13.60
CA MET A 1 12.73 -16.09 13.12
C MET A 1 12.67 -16.15 11.61
N ILE A 2 11.50 -16.46 11.05
CA ILE A 2 11.30 -16.70 9.62
C ILE A 2 11.01 -15.35 8.95
N LEU A 3 11.97 -14.81 8.20
CA LEU A 3 11.76 -13.64 7.36
C LEU A 3 11.02 -14.08 6.09
N ALA A 4 9.82 -13.56 5.89
CA ALA A 4 9.08 -13.73 4.64
C ALA A 4 9.87 -13.09 3.49
N PRO A 5 9.96 -13.72 2.31
CA PRO A 5 10.56 -13.10 1.15
C PRO A 5 9.63 -11.97 0.69
N THR A 6 10.04 -10.74 0.93
CA THR A 6 9.47 -9.62 0.17
C THR A 6 9.87 -9.83 -1.28
N ASN A 7 8.91 -9.73 -2.21
CA ASN A 7 9.15 -9.73 -3.66
C ASN A 7 9.93 -8.46 -4.12
N ARG A 8 10.99 -8.09 -3.39
CA ARG A 8 11.97 -7.10 -3.80
C ARG A 8 13.03 -7.85 -4.60
N ARG A 9 13.07 -7.61 -5.90
CA ARG A 9 14.14 -8.14 -6.76
C ARG A 9 15.45 -7.49 -6.29
N ILE A 10 16.19 -8.17 -5.42
CA ILE A 10 17.55 -7.79 -5.02
C ILE A 10 18.35 -7.70 -6.33
N ILE A 11 18.87 -6.52 -6.63
CA ILE A 11 19.81 -6.33 -7.75
C ILE A 11 21.07 -7.10 -7.35
N ARG A 12 21.44 -8.13 -8.12
CA ARG A 12 22.60 -8.95 -7.78
C ARG A 12 23.86 -8.09 -7.80
N PRO A 13 24.89 -8.39 -6.99
CA PRO A 13 26.16 -7.67 -7.00
C PRO A 13 26.83 -7.50 -8.38
N GLY A 14 26.49 -8.34 -9.37
CA GLY A 14 27.00 -8.24 -10.75
C GLY A 14 26.12 -7.45 -11.73
N ASP A 15 24.95 -6.97 -11.31
CA ASP A 15 23.99 -6.29 -12.19
C ASP A 15 23.91 -4.80 -11.84
N LYS A 16 24.98 -4.03 -12.05
CA LYS A 16 24.90 -2.57 -11.84
C LYS A 16 23.70 -2.01 -12.63
N PRO A 17 22.77 -1.28 -11.97
CA PRO A 17 21.63 -0.77 -12.68
C PRO A 17 22.10 0.21 -13.76
N SER A 18 21.55 0.12 -14.97
CA SER A 18 21.83 1.11 -16.03
C SER A 18 21.40 2.51 -15.61
N PHE A 19 21.95 3.54 -16.25
CA PHE A 19 21.55 4.91 -15.94
C PHE A 19 20.06 5.18 -16.14
N GLU A 20 19.47 4.68 -17.24
CA GLU A 20 18.02 4.76 -17.43
C GLU A 20 17.24 4.07 -16.32
N HIS A 21 17.78 2.96 -15.81
CA HIS A 21 17.21 2.29 -14.66
C HIS A 21 17.28 3.20 -13.43
N THR A 22 18.43 3.74 -13.07
CA THR A 22 18.53 4.64 -11.90
C THR A 22 17.77 5.96 -12.05
N GLN A 23 17.52 6.45 -13.27
CA GLN A 23 16.63 7.59 -13.50
C GLN A 23 15.13 7.25 -13.39
N ARG A 24 14.74 6.01 -13.72
CA ARG A 24 13.36 5.52 -13.62
C ARG A 24 13.04 4.93 -12.25
N TYR A 25 14.06 4.64 -11.46
CA TYR A 25 14.03 3.88 -10.22
C TYR A 25 14.59 4.72 -9.06
N GLY A 26 14.25 4.40 -7.81
CA GLY A 26 14.54 5.28 -6.67
C GLY A 26 15.14 4.54 -5.50
N LEU A 27 15.53 5.32 -4.49
CA LEU A 27 15.98 4.79 -3.21
C LEU A 27 14.82 4.17 -2.43
N VAL A 28 15.02 2.97 -1.89
CA VAL A 28 14.10 2.28 -0.99
C VAL A 28 13.96 3.11 0.29
N LYS A 29 12.77 3.68 0.51
CA LYS A 29 12.48 4.44 1.74
C LYS A 29 12.58 3.52 2.97
N GLY A 30 13.28 3.98 4.00
CA GLY A 30 13.45 3.24 5.27
C GLY A 30 14.45 2.09 5.22
N HIS A 31 15.19 1.93 4.12
CA HIS A 31 16.35 1.03 4.09
C HIS A 31 17.56 1.74 4.70
N TRP A 32 18.32 1.07 5.58
CA TRP A 32 19.47 1.67 6.28
C TRP A 32 20.48 2.30 5.31
N ALA A 33 20.69 1.67 4.15
CA ALA A 33 21.63 2.19 3.15
C ALA A 33 21.22 3.56 2.58
N ASN A 34 19.97 4.00 2.77
CA ASN A 34 19.52 5.33 2.36
C ASN A 34 19.26 6.25 3.56
N ASP A 35 19.40 5.74 4.78
CA ASP A 35 19.34 6.53 6.00
C ASP A 35 20.62 7.36 6.09
N GLY A 36 20.48 8.68 6.27
CA GLY A 36 21.60 9.62 6.31
C GLY A 36 22.45 9.72 5.02
N ARG A 37 21.99 9.18 3.88
CA ARG A 37 22.76 9.24 2.62
C ARG A 37 22.60 10.61 1.96
N VAL A 38 23.69 11.37 1.86
CA VAL A 38 23.73 12.75 1.33
C VAL A 38 24.37 12.87 -0.06
N GLY A 39 24.99 11.79 -0.56
CA GLY A 39 25.47 11.69 -1.94
C GLY A 39 25.55 10.23 -2.39
N LEU A 40 25.15 9.96 -3.64
CA LEU A 40 25.31 8.64 -4.26
C LEU A 40 25.53 8.76 -5.76
N TRP A 41 26.68 8.32 -6.22
CA TRP A 41 27.05 8.32 -7.63
C TRP A 41 27.49 6.92 -8.00
N LEU A 42 26.74 6.25 -8.87
CA LEU A 42 27.11 4.91 -9.32
C LEU A 42 28.15 4.97 -10.43
N MET A 43 28.20 6.04 -11.23
CA MET A 43 28.96 6.11 -12.49
C MET A 43 28.42 5.09 -13.50
N ASN A 44 27.12 5.10 -13.76
CA ASN A 44 26.44 4.17 -14.67
C ASN A 44 25.95 4.82 -15.97
N GLU A 45 26.22 6.12 -16.15
CA GLU A 45 25.91 6.93 -17.34
C GLU A 45 26.69 6.44 -18.56
N GLY A 46 27.95 6.04 -18.37
CA GLY A 46 28.81 5.47 -19.42
C GLY A 46 29.23 6.45 -20.51
N SER A 47 28.81 7.71 -20.44
CA SER A 47 29.16 8.78 -21.37
C SER A 47 28.76 10.15 -20.81
N GLY A 48 29.21 11.23 -21.47
CA GLY A 48 28.86 12.60 -21.11
C GLY A 48 29.77 13.20 -20.03
N SER A 49 29.50 14.44 -19.63
CA SER A 49 30.36 15.22 -18.73
C SER A 49 29.82 15.35 -17.30
N LYS A 50 28.83 14.53 -16.92
CA LYS A 50 28.20 14.58 -15.60
C LYS A 50 27.89 13.17 -15.07
N VAL A 51 27.98 13.01 -13.75
CA VAL A 51 27.46 11.85 -13.00
C VAL A 51 26.35 12.34 -12.10
N TYR A 52 25.17 11.76 -12.20
CA TYR A 52 24.00 12.23 -11.47
C TYR A 52 24.00 11.71 -10.03
N ASP A 53 23.59 12.59 -9.11
CA ASP A 53 23.39 12.22 -7.72
C ASP A 53 22.05 11.51 -7.53
N LEU A 54 22.12 10.26 -7.10
CA LEU A 54 20.97 9.40 -6.82
C LEU A 54 20.50 9.48 -5.37
N SER A 55 21.17 10.25 -4.50
CA SER A 55 20.73 10.47 -3.13
C SER A 55 19.43 11.29 -3.04
N GLY A 56 19.14 12.06 -4.09
CA GLY A 56 18.00 12.99 -4.15
C GLY A 56 18.34 14.41 -3.71
N ASN A 57 19.61 14.71 -3.40
CA ASN A 57 20.04 16.02 -2.91
C ASN A 57 20.57 16.95 -4.02
N GLY A 58 20.65 16.48 -5.27
CA GLY A 58 21.06 17.30 -6.41
C GLY A 58 22.57 17.58 -6.47
N ASN A 59 23.38 16.79 -5.76
CA ASN A 59 24.82 16.93 -5.69
C ASN A 59 25.52 16.30 -6.91
N TYR A 60 25.08 16.56 -8.14
CA TYR A 60 25.68 15.93 -9.33
C TYR A 60 27.19 16.24 -9.42
N ILE A 61 27.95 15.31 -9.99
CA ILE A 61 29.38 15.47 -10.27
C ILE A 61 29.55 16.00 -11.69
N THR A 62 30.39 17.01 -11.86
CA THR A 62 30.83 17.54 -13.16
C THR A 62 32.22 17.00 -13.46
N LEU A 63 32.41 16.49 -14.68
CA LEU A 63 33.70 16.01 -15.18
C LEU A 63 34.41 17.15 -15.92
N THR A 64 35.70 17.32 -15.66
CA THR A 64 36.56 18.31 -16.32
C THR A 64 37.93 17.73 -16.61
N GLY A 65 38.63 18.29 -17.59
CA GLY A 65 39.78 17.62 -18.21
C GLY A 65 39.29 16.63 -19.26
N ASP A 66 40.07 15.58 -19.50
CA ASP A 66 39.80 14.49 -20.43
C ASP A 66 39.38 13.19 -19.72
N THR A 67 38.81 13.33 -18.51
CA THR A 67 38.28 12.23 -17.70
C THR A 67 37.41 11.31 -18.53
N PHE A 68 37.76 10.03 -18.56
CA PHE A 68 37.21 9.08 -19.53
C PHE A 68 36.31 8.03 -18.88
N TRP A 69 35.28 7.61 -19.61
CA TRP A 69 34.39 6.53 -19.21
C TRP A 69 34.93 5.19 -19.70
N THR A 70 35.15 4.24 -18.78
CA THR A 70 35.70 2.92 -19.10
C THR A 70 34.88 1.80 -18.45
N SER A 71 35.31 0.55 -18.64
CA SER A 71 34.75 -0.60 -17.94
C SER A 71 35.36 -0.75 -16.54
N GLY A 72 34.50 -0.76 -15.54
CA GLY A 72 34.79 -0.90 -14.12
C GLY A 72 34.55 -2.29 -13.55
N LYS A 73 34.42 -2.36 -12.23
CA LYS A 73 34.17 -3.59 -11.46
C LYS A 73 32.76 -4.12 -11.67
N PHE A 74 31.77 -3.24 -11.71
CA PHE A 74 30.36 -3.64 -11.76
C PHE A 74 29.62 -3.16 -13.02
N GLY A 75 30.28 -2.38 -13.87
CA GLY A 75 29.70 -1.80 -15.06
C GLY A 75 30.63 -0.72 -15.60
N SER A 76 30.11 0.45 -15.95
CA SER A 76 30.96 1.58 -16.31
C SER A 76 31.64 2.22 -15.08
N CYS A 77 32.78 2.86 -15.24
CA CYS A 77 33.42 3.68 -14.21
C CYS A 77 34.11 4.89 -14.84
N LEU A 78 34.65 5.78 -14.01
CA LEU A 78 35.51 6.89 -14.45
C LEU A 78 36.97 6.48 -14.32
N GLU A 79 37.78 6.84 -15.31
CA GLU A 79 39.23 6.69 -15.35
C GLU A 79 39.90 8.06 -15.34
N PHE A 80 40.93 8.19 -14.50
CA PHE A 80 41.77 9.37 -14.33
C PHE A 80 43.20 8.98 -14.67
N ASP A 81 43.86 9.78 -15.50
CA ASP A 81 45.15 9.43 -16.12
C ASP A 81 46.40 9.82 -15.30
N GLY A 82 46.22 10.60 -14.23
CA GLY A 82 47.29 11.10 -13.37
C GLY A 82 47.88 12.45 -13.81
N VAL A 83 47.24 13.19 -14.71
CA VAL A 83 47.76 14.46 -15.25
C VAL A 83 46.93 15.66 -14.84
N ASN A 84 45.66 15.74 -15.22
CA ASN A 84 44.82 16.91 -14.96
C ASN A 84 43.30 16.61 -14.86
N ASP A 85 42.93 15.33 -14.83
CA ASP A 85 41.54 14.89 -14.72
C ASP A 85 40.97 15.11 -13.33
N ILE A 86 39.82 15.79 -13.25
CA ILE A 86 39.09 15.93 -11.99
C ILE A 86 37.58 15.81 -12.21
N ALA A 87 36.91 15.26 -11.21
CA ALA A 87 35.47 15.20 -11.13
C ALA A 87 35.02 15.78 -9.79
N TYR A 88 34.11 16.78 -9.79
CA TYR A 88 33.70 17.44 -8.56
C TYR A 88 32.18 17.57 -8.43
N SER A 89 31.67 17.41 -7.21
CA SER A 89 30.24 17.55 -6.90
C SER A 89 29.80 19.01 -6.90
N THR A 90 28.49 19.24 -6.94
CA THR A 90 27.90 20.54 -6.57
C THR A 90 28.42 20.99 -5.19
N TYR A 91 28.66 22.30 -5.05
CA TYR A 91 28.96 22.95 -3.78
C TYR A 91 27.71 22.95 -2.89
N THR A 92 27.79 22.34 -1.72
CA THR A 92 26.64 22.09 -0.87
C THR A 92 26.96 22.25 0.62
N PRO A 93 26.03 22.77 1.44
CA PRO A 93 26.17 22.75 2.89
C PRO A 93 26.02 21.34 3.48
N LEU A 94 25.55 20.35 2.70
CA LEU A 94 25.39 18.97 3.16
C LEU A 94 26.74 18.28 3.44
N PHE A 95 27.83 18.77 2.86
CA PHE A 95 29.20 18.29 3.14
C PHE A 95 29.91 19.15 4.19
N ASN A 96 29.18 20.01 4.90
CA ASN A 96 29.65 20.61 6.13
C ASN A 96 29.47 19.62 7.29
N PHE A 97 30.60 19.07 7.73
CA PHE A 97 30.66 18.03 8.77
C PHE A 97 31.00 18.58 10.16
N ALA A 98 30.94 19.90 10.38
CA ALA A 98 31.25 20.50 11.67
C ALA A 98 30.41 19.89 12.81
N GLY A 99 31.06 19.38 13.85
CA GLY A 99 30.36 18.80 15.00
C GLY A 99 29.52 17.57 14.66
N LYS A 100 29.80 16.90 13.53
CA LYS A 100 29.05 15.75 13.03
C LYS A 100 29.99 14.58 12.73
N ILE A 101 29.37 13.43 12.48
CA ILE A 101 30.04 12.26 11.94
C ILE A 101 29.61 12.09 10.49
N ALA A 102 30.53 11.75 9.60
CA ALA A 102 30.26 11.51 8.20
C ALA A 102 30.98 10.26 7.71
N THR A 103 30.40 9.58 6.73
CA THR A 103 31.03 8.41 6.09
C THR A 103 31.18 8.65 4.59
N LEU A 104 32.38 8.43 4.05
CA LEU A 104 32.62 8.30 2.61
C LEU A 104 32.89 6.83 2.28
N SER A 105 32.26 6.31 1.24
CA SER A 105 32.52 4.98 0.68
C SER A 105 32.75 5.06 -0.82
N LEU A 106 33.78 4.39 -1.32
CA LEU A 106 34.14 4.38 -2.74
C LEU A 106 34.85 3.08 -3.15
N TRP A 107 34.68 2.68 -4.42
CA TRP A 107 35.52 1.68 -5.05
C TRP A 107 36.62 2.34 -5.87
N VAL A 108 37.85 1.86 -5.71
CA VAL A 108 39.05 2.40 -6.36
C VAL A 108 39.86 1.28 -7.00
N TYR A 109 40.40 1.52 -8.19
CA TYR A 109 41.37 0.66 -8.86
C TYR A 109 42.59 1.49 -9.22
N TYR A 110 43.74 1.21 -8.60
CA TYR A 110 44.97 1.95 -8.88
C TYR A 110 45.71 1.34 -10.08
N VAL A 111 46.19 2.20 -10.98
CA VAL A 111 46.93 1.80 -12.19
C VAL A 111 48.43 2.04 -12.06
N THR A 112 48.84 3.05 -11.28
CA THR A 112 50.24 3.34 -10.94
C THR A 112 50.59 2.83 -9.53
N THR A 113 51.86 2.77 -9.14
CA THR A 113 52.34 2.66 -7.75
C THR A 113 52.66 4.02 -7.11
N ASP A 114 52.58 5.10 -7.89
CA ASP A 114 52.96 6.43 -7.44
C ASP A 114 52.07 6.97 -6.31
N TYR A 115 52.63 7.92 -5.58
CA TYR A 115 51.92 8.73 -4.62
C TYR A 115 50.97 9.68 -5.37
N THR A 116 49.66 9.51 -5.17
CA THR A 116 48.63 10.25 -5.92
C THR A 116 47.48 10.67 -5.03
N GLY A 117 46.86 11.82 -5.30
CA GLY A 117 45.66 12.25 -4.57
C GLY A 117 44.41 11.56 -5.08
N THR A 118 43.63 10.88 -4.23
CA THR A 118 42.47 10.10 -4.68
C THR A 118 41.17 10.92 -4.61
N PHE A 119 40.91 11.55 -3.47
CA PHE A 119 39.75 12.41 -3.27
C PHE A 119 40.02 13.51 -2.24
N SER A 120 39.24 14.58 -2.27
CA SER A 120 39.17 15.56 -1.19
C SER A 120 37.78 16.17 -1.02
N PHE A 121 37.41 16.49 0.22
CA PHE A 121 36.37 17.46 0.51
C PHE A 121 37.01 18.83 0.61
N ASN A 122 36.57 19.79 -0.19
CA ASN A 122 37.16 21.13 -0.23
C ASN A 122 36.07 22.14 0.08
N ARG A 123 36.44 23.19 0.81
CA ARG A 123 35.62 24.38 0.93
C ARG A 123 35.57 25.11 -0.41
N SER A 124 34.46 25.78 -0.69
CA SER A 124 34.22 26.46 -1.99
C SER A 124 35.29 27.48 -2.38
N ASP A 125 36.04 28.04 -1.42
CA ASP A 125 37.14 28.98 -1.66
C ASP A 125 38.51 28.30 -1.83
N ASN A 126 38.57 26.96 -1.74
CA ASN A 126 39.77 26.14 -1.81
C ASN A 126 40.84 26.44 -0.74
N VAL A 127 40.50 27.24 0.28
CA VAL A 127 41.43 27.57 1.38
C VAL A 127 41.49 26.44 2.39
N GLN A 128 40.48 25.58 2.43
CA GLN A 128 40.44 24.45 3.35
C GLN A 128 40.02 23.17 2.65
N TYR A 129 40.64 22.07 3.07
CA TYR A 129 40.27 20.76 2.56
C TYR A 129 40.63 19.63 3.52
N ILE A 130 39.89 18.54 3.39
CA ILE A 130 40.18 17.22 3.93
C ILE A 130 40.51 16.37 2.72
N LYS A 131 41.74 15.91 2.56
CA LYS A 131 42.12 15.05 1.42
C LYS A 131 42.57 13.68 1.89
N CYS A 132 42.47 12.72 1.00
CA CYS A 132 43.05 11.41 1.17
C CYS A 132 43.90 11.08 -0.05
N ASN A 133 45.18 10.86 0.21
CA ASN A 133 46.15 10.47 -0.80
C ASN A 133 46.41 8.98 -0.69
N ARG A 134 46.82 8.39 -1.80
CA ARG A 134 47.45 7.08 -1.79
C ARG A 134 48.94 7.23 -1.50
N GLY A 135 49.40 6.56 -0.45
CA GLY A 135 50.80 6.27 -0.22
C GLY A 135 51.17 4.84 -0.60
N ILE A 136 52.47 4.52 -0.49
CA ILE A 136 53.02 3.20 -0.79
C ILE A 136 52.73 2.20 0.35
N ALA A 137 52.54 2.70 1.59
CA ALA A 137 52.26 1.91 2.79
C ALA A 137 51.03 2.38 3.59
N ASP A 138 50.43 3.49 3.20
CA ASP A 138 49.47 4.27 3.98
C ASP A 138 48.46 4.98 3.06
N MET A 139 47.38 5.46 3.68
CA MET A 139 46.56 6.49 3.06
C MET A 139 46.59 7.72 3.96
N ASP A 140 47.33 8.73 3.50
CA ASP A 140 47.54 9.96 4.23
C ASP A 140 46.29 10.81 4.11
N GLY A 141 45.70 11.06 5.26
CA GLY A 141 44.70 12.07 5.40
C GLY A 141 45.30 13.39 5.81
N TYR A 142 44.92 14.44 5.12
CA TYR A 142 45.48 15.75 5.35
C TYR A 142 44.38 16.76 5.58
N LEU A 143 44.50 17.52 6.67
CA LEU A 143 43.67 18.69 6.99
C LEU A 143 44.45 19.95 6.62
N TYR A 144 43.84 20.82 5.84
CA TYR A 144 44.42 22.11 5.46
C TYR A 144 43.52 23.25 5.92
N ASP A 145 44.08 24.25 6.60
CA ASP A 145 43.39 25.47 7.06
C ASP A 145 44.01 26.76 6.51
N GLY A 146 44.47 26.76 5.25
CA GLY A 146 45.27 27.87 4.69
C GLY A 146 46.73 27.91 5.16
N VAL A 147 47.07 27.14 6.19
CA VAL A 147 48.43 26.77 6.58
C VAL A 147 48.45 25.25 6.69
N ASP A 148 49.54 24.65 6.23
CA ASP A 148 49.71 23.20 6.32
C ASP A 148 49.75 22.74 7.80
N ILE A 149 48.77 21.95 8.25
CA ILE A 149 48.64 21.43 9.63
C ILE A 149 48.72 19.89 9.70
N PRO A 150 48.87 19.26 10.89
CA PRO A 150 49.29 17.86 11.00
C PRO A 150 48.44 16.85 10.23
N HIS A 151 49.12 15.87 9.65
CA HIS A 151 48.52 14.73 8.95
C HIS A 151 47.94 13.73 9.95
N TRP A 152 47.01 12.92 9.47
CA TRP A 152 46.61 11.67 10.11
C TRP A 152 46.84 10.55 9.12
N ASP A 153 47.71 9.61 9.48
CA ASP A 153 48.07 8.49 8.62
C ASP A 153 47.35 7.27 9.16
N ILE A 154 46.24 6.88 8.50
CA ILE A 154 45.65 5.57 8.80
C ILE A 154 46.63 4.54 8.23
N ASN A 155 47.45 3.98 9.12
CA ASN A 155 48.34 2.87 8.81
C ASN A 155 47.51 1.72 8.24
N LEU A 156 47.52 1.57 6.92
CA LEU A 156 46.82 0.46 6.29
C LEU A 156 47.62 -0.80 6.59
N THR A 157 46.97 -1.78 7.21
CA THR A 157 47.57 -3.13 7.35
C THR A 157 47.73 -3.83 6.00
N VAL A 158 47.12 -3.27 4.95
CA VAL A 158 47.15 -3.75 3.56
C VAL A 158 47.75 -2.67 2.66
N SER A 159 48.93 -2.92 2.08
CA SER A 159 49.52 -2.04 1.07
C SER A 159 48.70 -2.05 -0.24
N PRO A 160 48.33 -0.89 -0.79
CA PRO A 160 47.52 -0.80 -2.01
C PRO A 160 48.32 -1.18 -3.27
N LEU A 161 48.04 -2.36 -3.80
CA LEU A 161 48.62 -2.87 -5.05
C LEU A 161 47.92 -2.28 -6.27
N THR A 162 48.65 -2.17 -7.38
CA THR A 162 48.06 -1.93 -8.70
C THR A 162 47.25 -3.13 -9.16
N GLY A 163 46.32 -2.90 -10.09
CA GLY A 163 45.74 -4.00 -10.84
C GLY A 163 44.52 -4.66 -10.19
N ARG A 164 44.05 -4.16 -9.04
CA ARG A 164 42.87 -4.68 -8.34
C ARG A 164 41.97 -3.58 -7.80
N TRP A 165 40.71 -3.93 -7.59
CA TRP A 165 39.73 -3.09 -6.94
C TRP A 165 39.84 -3.19 -5.41
N TYR A 166 39.71 -2.04 -4.76
CA TYR A 166 39.58 -1.88 -3.31
C TYR A 166 38.28 -1.15 -2.99
N HIS A 167 37.60 -1.57 -1.93
CA HIS A 167 36.51 -0.80 -1.33
C HIS A 167 37.03 -0.07 -0.11
N TYR A 168 37.14 1.25 -0.22
CA TYR A 168 37.54 2.10 0.90
C TYR A 168 36.31 2.70 1.56
N VAL A 169 36.32 2.70 2.89
CA VAL A 169 35.35 3.45 3.70
C VAL A 169 36.08 4.26 4.76
N TYR A 170 35.79 5.55 4.81
CA TYR A 170 36.29 6.48 5.82
C TYR A 170 35.13 6.99 6.65
N ILE A 171 35.23 6.86 7.96
CA ILE A 171 34.32 7.48 8.91
C ILE A 171 35.07 8.63 9.57
N PHE A 172 34.62 9.85 9.31
CA PHE A 172 35.14 11.06 9.93
C PHE A 172 34.25 11.45 11.10
N ASP A 173 34.83 11.54 12.29
CA ASP A 173 34.15 12.04 13.48
C ASP A 173 34.71 13.40 13.86
N PHE A 174 33.91 14.45 13.69
CA PHE A 174 34.27 15.82 14.04
C PHE A 174 33.48 16.34 15.26
N THR A 175 32.87 15.45 16.06
CA THR A 175 32.06 15.82 17.22
C THR A 175 32.93 16.34 18.37
N SER A 176 33.91 15.55 18.82
CA SER A 176 34.88 15.91 19.86
C SER A 176 36.13 15.02 19.76
N GLY A 177 37.32 15.62 19.83
CA GLY A 177 38.59 14.86 19.74
C GLY A 177 38.76 14.20 18.38
N TRP A 178 38.56 14.98 17.32
CA TRP A 178 38.37 14.56 15.93
C TRP A 178 39.11 13.29 15.56
N SER A 179 38.47 12.37 14.84
CA SER A 179 39.11 11.13 14.44
C SER A 179 38.66 10.67 13.06
N VAL A 180 39.44 9.77 12.49
CA VAL A 180 39.11 9.08 11.25
C VAL A 180 39.29 7.58 11.42
N THR A 181 38.32 6.82 10.95
CA THR A 181 38.36 5.37 10.96
C THR A 181 38.36 4.86 9.53
N GLY A 182 39.32 4.01 9.18
CA GLY A 182 39.47 3.48 7.82
C GLY A 182 39.12 1.99 7.73
N TYR A 183 38.40 1.61 6.69
CA TYR A 183 38.15 0.21 6.31
C TYR A 183 38.62 -0.04 4.88
N VAL A 184 39.18 -1.23 4.64
CA VAL A 184 39.56 -1.74 3.33
C VAL A 184 38.91 -3.09 3.11
N ASP A 185 38.14 -3.22 2.03
CA ASP A 185 37.42 -4.46 1.67
C ASP A 185 36.60 -5.02 2.84
N SER A 186 35.91 -4.13 3.55
CA SER A 186 35.15 -4.33 4.79
C SER A 186 35.94 -4.63 6.08
N VAL A 187 37.27 -4.69 6.02
CA VAL A 187 38.13 -4.96 7.19
C VAL A 187 38.62 -3.64 7.79
N LEU A 188 38.39 -3.45 9.10
CA LEU A 188 38.91 -2.30 9.85
C LEU A 188 40.44 -2.27 9.78
N GLN A 189 40.99 -1.12 9.39
CA GLN A 189 42.44 -0.91 9.34
C GLN A 189 42.95 -0.21 10.59
N GLY A 190 42.26 0.84 11.03
CA GLY A 190 42.66 1.64 12.17
C GLY A 190 41.73 2.81 12.44
N ASN A 191 41.95 3.44 13.58
CA ASN A 191 41.35 4.70 14.00
C ASN A 191 42.48 5.62 14.44
N GLU A 192 42.52 6.83 13.88
CA GLU A 192 43.54 7.82 14.19
C GLU A 192 42.88 9.13 14.60
N ASN A 193 43.44 9.77 15.63
CA ASN A 193 42.98 11.08 16.07
C ASN A 193 43.58 12.15 15.17
N ALA A 194 42.74 13.02 14.64
CA ALA A 194 43.14 14.26 14.00
C ALA A 194 43.31 15.38 15.05
N VAL A 195 44.26 16.28 14.83
CA VAL A 195 44.56 17.37 15.78
C VAL A 195 43.99 18.70 15.27
N THR A 196 43.31 19.43 16.17
CA THR A 196 42.72 20.79 16.01
C THR A 196 41.48 20.90 15.11
N SER A 197 40.86 22.09 15.10
CA SER A 197 39.57 22.39 14.46
C SER A 197 39.72 23.19 13.16
N LEU A 198 39.06 22.75 12.08
CA LEU A 198 38.78 23.51 10.85
C LEU A 198 37.52 24.38 10.96
N ASP A 199 37.53 25.52 10.27
CA ASP A 199 36.34 26.34 10.02
C ASP A 199 35.48 25.76 8.87
N PHE A 200 34.55 24.88 9.21
CA PHE A 200 33.61 24.32 8.25
C PHE A 200 32.57 25.30 7.69
N THR A 201 32.60 26.60 8.01
CA THR A 201 31.62 27.58 7.49
C THR A 201 31.60 27.59 5.95
N GLY A 202 30.41 27.75 5.37
CA GLY A 202 30.22 27.82 3.92
C GLY A 202 29.92 26.49 3.25
N ASN A 203 29.97 26.48 1.92
CA ASN A 203 29.65 25.32 1.10
C ASN A 203 30.91 24.50 0.81
N TRP A 204 30.73 23.18 0.78
CA TRP A 204 31.79 22.21 0.54
C TRP A 204 31.46 21.36 -0.68
N TYR A 205 32.48 20.78 -1.31
CA TYR A 205 32.30 19.89 -2.45
C TYR A 205 33.28 18.71 -2.37
N LEU A 206 32.84 17.56 -2.86
CA LEU A 206 33.68 16.38 -3.06
C LEU A 206 34.40 16.51 -4.40
N LYS A 207 35.72 16.39 -4.37
CA LYS A 207 36.61 16.27 -5.53
C LYS A 207 37.12 14.83 -5.61
N LEU A 208 37.07 14.26 -6.79
CA LEU A 208 37.56 12.93 -7.15
C LEU A 208 38.58 13.06 -8.28
N GLY A 209 39.49 12.09 -8.39
CA GLY A 209 40.51 12.09 -9.44
C GLY A 209 41.75 12.92 -9.12
N GLY A 210 41.78 13.55 -7.95
CA GLY A 210 42.89 14.38 -7.54
C GLY A 210 42.60 15.13 -6.26
N THR A 211 43.67 15.65 -5.68
CA THR A 211 43.65 16.63 -4.58
C THR A 211 44.39 17.88 -5.07
N ASN A 212 44.71 18.83 -4.20
CA ASN A 212 45.40 20.05 -4.64
C ASN A 212 46.86 19.71 -5.05
N ASN A 213 47.17 19.83 -6.35
CA ASN A 213 48.46 19.53 -7.00
C ASN A 213 48.88 18.06 -7.04
N GLN A 214 47.95 17.13 -6.83
CA GLN A 214 48.22 15.68 -6.85
C GLN A 214 47.10 15.00 -7.63
N TRP A 215 47.40 14.43 -8.79
CA TRP A 215 46.42 13.83 -9.69
C TRP A 215 46.38 12.32 -9.54
N ALA A 216 45.18 11.74 -9.55
CA ALA A 216 44.98 10.31 -9.43
C ALA A 216 45.25 9.62 -10.76
N ASN A 217 46.01 8.53 -10.74
CA ASN A 217 46.02 7.57 -11.85
C ASN A 217 45.29 6.30 -11.41
N CYS A 218 43.97 6.34 -11.50
CA CYS A 218 43.07 5.34 -10.96
C CYS A 218 41.73 5.30 -11.69
N ARG A 219 40.94 4.27 -11.39
CA ARG A 219 39.53 4.20 -11.77
C ARG A 219 38.65 4.27 -10.53
N LEU A 220 37.55 5.01 -10.60
CA LEU A 220 36.61 5.20 -9.50
C LEU A 220 35.21 4.76 -9.89
N GLU A 221 34.56 4.02 -9.00
CA GLU A 221 33.21 3.52 -9.18
C GLU A 221 32.43 3.55 -7.86
N THR A 222 31.11 3.73 -7.92
CA THR A 222 30.19 3.65 -6.78
C THR A 222 30.68 4.43 -5.55
N VAL A 223 30.49 5.74 -5.58
CA VAL A 223 30.83 6.64 -4.48
C VAL A 223 29.56 7.01 -3.71
N SER A 224 29.63 6.98 -2.38
CA SER A 224 28.52 7.39 -1.52
C SER A 224 29.02 8.16 -0.30
N VAL A 225 28.26 9.17 0.12
CA VAL A 225 28.52 10.00 1.30
C VAL A 225 27.31 9.93 2.21
N TYR A 226 27.57 9.78 3.51
CA TYR A 226 26.56 9.74 4.57
C TYR A 226 26.86 10.80 5.63
N ASP A 227 25.82 11.38 6.21
CA ASP A 227 25.87 12.28 7.38
C ASP A 227 25.78 11.53 8.72
N LYS A 228 26.13 10.25 8.71
CA LYS A 228 26.20 9.35 9.86
C LYS A 228 27.43 8.45 9.78
N ALA A 229 27.82 7.88 10.91
CA ALA A 229 28.67 6.69 10.94
C ALA A 229 27.92 5.49 10.36
N LEU A 230 28.59 4.73 9.49
CA LEU A 230 28.19 3.36 9.18
C LEU A 230 28.83 2.38 10.17
N SER A 231 28.06 1.42 10.64
CA SER A 231 28.56 0.30 11.45
C SER A 231 29.39 -0.67 10.60
N ALA A 232 30.25 -1.46 11.25
CA ALA A 232 31.03 -2.50 10.57
C ALA A 232 30.16 -3.50 9.79
N LEU A 233 28.94 -3.79 10.26
CA LEU A 233 27.99 -4.66 9.56
C LEU A 233 27.43 -4.00 8.30
N GLU A 234 27.04 -2.73 8.39
CA GLU A 234 26.59 -1.93 7.25
C GLU A 234 27.69 -1.83 6.19
N ILE A 235 28.95 -1.61 6.61
CA ILE A 235 30.12 -1.59 5.73
C ILE A 235 30.33 -2.94 5.04
N ALA A 236 30.29 -4.04 5.79
CA ALA A 236 30.44 -5.38 5.22
C ALA A 236 29.30 -5.75 4.25
N GLN A 237 28.08 -5.24 4.50
CA GLN A 237 26.96 -5.38 3.58
C GLN A 237 27.17 -4.55 2.32
N LEU A 238 27.58 -3.28 2.45
CA LEU A 238 27.86 -2.40 1.31
C LEU A 238 28.99 -2.93 0.42
N TYR A 239 30.02 -3.54 1.01
CA TYR A 239 31.10 -4.21 0.28
C TYR A 239 30.60 -5.35 -0.60
N ARG A 240 29.68 -6.18 -0.07
CA ARG A 240 29.12 -7.32 -0.82
C ARG A 240 28.05 -6.89 -1.82
N GLU A 241 27.27 -5.88 -1.48
CA GLU A 241 26.11 -5.42 -2.24
C GLU A 241 26.12 -3.88 -2.38
N PRO A 242 26.95 -3.32 -3.29
CA PRO A 242 27.14 -1.87 -3.43
C PRO A 242 25.88 -1.11 -3.85
N PHE A 243 24.89 -1.82 -4.37
CA PHE A 243 23.61 -1.27 -4.86
C PHE A 243 22.47 -1.44 -3.83
N LEU A 244 22.80 -1.80 -2.58
CA LEU A 244 21.82 -1.88 -1.49
C LEU A 244 21.04 -0.59 -1.33
N GLY A 245 19.75 -0.75 -1.08
CA GLY A 245 18.82 0.37 -0.98
C GLY A 245 18.38 0.96 -2.31
N ILE A 246 18.84 0.44 -3.47
CA ILE A 246 18.31 0.82 -4.78
C ILE A 246 17.27 -0.23 -5.19
N GLU A 247 16.03 0.19 -5.43
CA GLU A 247 15.01 -0.70 -5.97
C GLU A 247 14.69 -0.32 -7.39
N LYS A 248 14.44 -1.32 -8.24
CA LYS A 248 13.71 -1.13 -9.50
C LYS A 248 12.31 -0.60 -9.18
N ARG A 249 12.04 0.71 -9.27
CA ARG A 249 10.65 1.19 -9.23
C ARG A 249 9.90 0.54 -10.39
N THR A 250 8.71 0.03 -10.12
CA THR A 250 7.79 -0.28 -11.20
C THR A 250 7.36 1.07 -11.80
N ALA A 251 7.89 1.43 -12.97
CA ALA A 251 7.49 2.66 -13.65
C ALA A 251 5.97 2.67 -13.86
N PRO A 252 5.28 3.82 -13.76
CA PRO A 252 3.95 3.94 -14.32
C PRO A 252 4.09 3.68 -15.83
N VAL A 253 3.32 2.72 -16.33
CA VAL A 253 3.30 2.45 -17.76
C VAL A 253 2.34 3.44 -18.40
N TYR A 254 2.85 4.26 -19.32
CA TYR A 254 2.02 5.10 -20.17
C TYR A 254 1.47 4.24 -21.30
N PHE A 255 0.15 4.08 -21.36
CA PHE A 255 -0.51 3.39 -22.46
C PHE A 255 -1.21 4.42 -23.34
N PHE A 256 -0.83 4.48 -24.60
CA PHE A 256 -1.74 4.94 -25.65
C PHE A 256 -2.73 3.82 -25.89
N VAL A 257 -4.00 4.04 -25.59
CA VAL A 257 -5.07 3.11 -25.95
C VAL A 257 -5.73 3.67 -27.21
N PRO A 258 -5.47 3.09 -28.40
CA PRO A 258 -6.24 3.42 -29.58
C PRO A 258 -7.71 3.08 -29.36
N THR A 259 -8.61 3.85 -29.96
CA THR A 259 -10.06 3.63 -29.91
C THR A 259 -10.39 2.16 -30.23
N GLY A 260 -11.05 1.46 -29.30
CA GLY A 260 -11.49 0.07 -29.48
C GLY A 260 -10.57 -1.05 -28.96
N ALA A 261 -9.44 -0.74 -28.31
CA ALA A 261 -8.54 -1.79 -27.78
C ALA A 261 -8.89 -2.24 -26.33
N VAL A 262 -8.87 -3.55 -26.09
CA VAL A 262 -8.94 -4.16 -24.74
C VAL A 262 -7.52 -4.53 -24.30
N GLN A 263 -7.05 -4.02 -23.15
CA GLN A 263 -5.70 -4.29 -22.63
C GLN A 263 -5.73 -4.66 -21.15
N SER A 264 -4.84 -5.55 -20.71
CA SER A 264 -4.70 -5.93 -19.29
C SER A 264 -3.51 -5.21 -18.65
N LEU A 265 -3.72 -4.52 -17.53
CA LEU A 265 -2.80 -3.51 -16.98
C LEU A 265 -2.45 -3.77 -15.51
N ALA A 266 -1.22 -3.43 -15.09
CA ALA A 266 -0.76 -3.45 -13.70
C ALA A 266 0.15 -2.24 -13.41
N GLY A 267 -0.09 -1.49 -12.32
CA GLY A 267 0.72 -0.32 -11.91
C GLY A 267 -0.11 0.91 -11.49
N ILE A 268 0.54 2.07 -11.35
CA ILE A 268 -0.08 3.39 -11.22
C ILE A 268 -0.52 3.86 -12.63
N ILE A 269 -1.74 4.39 -12.75
CA ILE A 269 -2.32 4.84 -14.03
C ILE A 269 -2.62 6.34 -13.94
N THR A 270 -2.06 7.13 -14.85
CA THR A 270 -2.33 8.57 -14.96
C THR A 270 -2.75 8.89 -16.39
N CYS A 271 -3.93 9.49 -16.56
CA CYS A 271 -4.43 9.92 -17.88
C CYS A 271 -4.19 11.43 -18.04
N THR A 272 -3.33 11.81 -18.98
CA THR A 272 -2.93 13.21 -19.19
C THR A 272 -3.71 13.92 -20.31
N ASN A 273 -4.40 13.17 -21.18
CA ASN A 273 -5.20 13.70 -22.30
C ASN A 273 -6.69 13.30 -22.17
N SER A 274 -7.56 13.97 -22.92
CA SER A 274 -9.00 13.65 -22.96
C SER A 274 -9.25 12.25 -23.53
N VAL A 275 -10.11 11.48 -22.86
CA VAL A 275 -10.49 10.11 -23.26
C VAL A 275 -11.98 10.09 -23.56
N THR A 276 -12.35 9.71 -24.77
CA THR A 276 -13.75 9.59 -25.18
C THR A 276 -14.02 8.19 -25.76
N ASN A 277 -15.22 7.63 -25.52
CA ASN A 277 -15.68 6.37 -26.16
C ASN A 277 -14.75 5.17 -25.96
N THR A 278 -14.21 4.96 -24.75
CA THR A 278 -13.23 3.90 -24.47
C THR A 278 -13.70 2.99 -23.33
N THR A 279 -13.37 1.70 -23.40
CA THR A 279 -13.54 0.77 -22.26
C THR A 279 -12.17 0.45 -21.67
N LEU A 280 -11.95 0.84 -20.42
CA LEU A 280 -10.73 0.54 -19.67
C LEU A 280 -10.99 -0.61 -18.70
N THR A 281 -10.45 -1.80 -19.01
CA THR A 281 -10.61 -3.00 -18.18
C THR A 281 -9.32 -3.32 -17.42
N ILE A 282 -9.36 -3.31 -16.09
CA ILE A 282 -8.22 -3.68 -15.24
C ILE A 282 -8.45 -5.09 -14.69
N SER A 283 -7.68 -6.07 -15.18
CA SER A 283 -7.90 -7.50 -14.89
C SER A 283 -7.29 -8.00 -13.57
N ARG A 284 -6.43 -7.22 -12.89
CA ARG A 284 -5.68 -7.63 -11.67
C ARG A 284 -5.85 -6.66 -10.47
N LYS A 285 -5.33 -7.05 -9.30
CA LYS A 285 -5.35 -6.30 -8.02
C LYS A 285 -4.47 -5.05 -8.10
N ILE A 286 -4.98 -3.87 -7.74
CA ILE A 286 -4.20 -2.63 -7.57
C ILE A 286 -3.77 -2.52 -6.09
N ILE A 287 -2.47 -2.33 -5.83
CA ILE A 287 -1.86 -2.32 -4.48
C ILE A 287 -1.36 -0.90 -4.06
N SER A 288 -1.40 0.11 -4.94
CA SER A 288 -0.95 1.49 -4.63
C SER A 288 -1.67 2.53 -5.50
N THR A 289 -2.03 3.71 -4.97
CA THR A 289 -3.19 4.47 -5.47
C THR A 289 -3.06 5.98 -5.55
N THR A 290 -3.09 6.46 -6.79
CA THR A 290 -4.02 7.51 -7.24
C THR A 290 -4.29 7.27 -8.73
N ILE A 291 -5.54 7.14 -9.15
CA ILE A 291 -5.90 7.33 -10.56
C ILE A 291 -6.25 8.81 -10.69
N ALA A 292 -5.34 9.59 -11.30
CA ALA A 292 -5.54 10.99 -11.59
C ALA A 292 -5.76 11.17 -13.10
N CYS A 293 -6.89 11.76 -13.47
CA CYS A 293 -7.19 12.14 -14.84
C CYS A 293 -7.24 13.65 -14.93
N VAL A 294 -6.39 14.23 -15.78
CA VAL A 294 -6.25 15.69 -15.92
C VAL A 294 -7.04 16.23 -17.14
N GLY A 295 -7.37 15.37 -18.12
CA GLY A 295 -8.20 15.72 -19.30
C GLY A 295 -9.67 15.30 -19.20
N THR A 296 -10.53 15.74 -20.14
CA THR A 296 -11.98 15.43 -20.15
C THR A 296 -12.25 13.94 -20.39
N ILE A 297 -13.13 13.30 -19.59
CA ILE A 297 -13.56 11.91 -19.82
C ILE A 297 -15.05 11.89 -20.20
N ALA A 298 -15.37 11.42 -21.40
CA ALA A 298 -16.76 11.27 -21.84
C ALA A 298 -17.03 9.85 -22.37
N SER A 299 -18.19 9.27 -22.03
CA SER A 299 -18.65 8.00 -22.60
C SER A 299 -17.64 6.85 -22.43
N THR A 300 -17.08 6.71 -21.23
CA THR A 300 -16.00 5.75 -20.94
C THR A 300 -16.43 4.74 -19.88
N VAL A 301 -16.28 3.44 -20.14
CA VAL A 301 -16.57 2.37 -19.18
C VAL A 301 -15.28 1.97 -18.46
N LEU A 302 -15.22 2.09 -17.14
CA LEU A 302 -14.08 1.67 -16.31
C LEU A 302 -14.46 0.43 -15.51
N THR A 303 -13.85 -0.71 -15.82
CA THR A 303 -14.11 -1.99 -15.16
C THR A 303 -12.89 -2.45 -14.37
N ILE A 304 -13.03 -2.67 -13.06
CA ILE A 304 -11.98 -3.22 -12.17
C ILE A 304 -12.37 -4.64 -11.73
N SER A 305 -11.66 -5.64 -12.25
CA SER A 305 -12.09 -7.04 -12.17
C SER A 305 -11.86 -7.75 -10.84
N ARG A 306 -11.08 -7.19 -9.90
CA ARG A 306 -10.70 -7.89 -8.65
C ARG A 306 -10.73 -7.04 -7.37
N LYS A 307 -9.75 -6.17 -7.10
CA LYS A 307 -9.68 -5.43 -5.82
C LYS A 307 -8.99 -4.09 -6.00
N LEU A 308 -9.59 -3.03 -5.47
CA LEU A 308 -9.05 -1.67 -5.43
C LEU A 308 -8.65 -1.31 -4.00
N ASN A 309 -7.36 -1.04 -3.76
CA ASN A 309 -6.84 -0.60 -2.47
C ASN A 309 -6.35 0.86 -2.53
N GLY A 310 -7.27 1.84 -2.52
CA GLY A 310 -6.98 3.26 -2.29
C GLY A 310 -7.78 4.25 -3.16
N THR A 311 -7.27 5.46 -3.40
CA THR A 311 -8.07 6.62 -3.87
C THR A 311 -8.22 6.74 -5.39
N VAL A 312 -9.46 6.97 -5.85
CA VAL A 312 -9.78 7.44 -7.20
C VAL A 312 -10.15 8.92 -7.11
N THR A 313 -9.47 9.78 -7.87
CA THR A 313 -9.71 11.23 -7.89
C THR A 313 -9.86 11.71 -9.32
N CYS A 314 -11.06 12.12 -9.70
CA CYS A 314 -11.34 12.74 -11.01
C CYS A 314 -11.32 14.26 -10.85
N ILE A 315 -10.46 14.95 -11.61
CA ILE A 315 -10.20 16.40 -11.47
C ILE A 315 -10.83 17.21 -12.62
N SER A 316 -11.50 16.56 -13.58
CA SER A 316 -12.06 17.17 -14.80
C SER A 316 -13.51 16.70 -15.06
N SER A 317 -14.29 17.46 -15.85
CA SER A 317 -15.69 17.12 -16.17
C SER A 317 -15.83 15.71 -16.73
N VAL A 318 -16.63 14.89 -16.06
CA VAL A 318 -16.88 13.49 -16.38
C VAL A 318 -18.34 13.34 -16.83
N ALA A 319 -18.59 12.80 -18.02
CA ALA A 319 -19.96 12.48 -18.45
C ALA A 319 -20.05 11.04 -18.95
N ASN A 320 -21.16 10.36 -18.67
CA ASN A 320 -21.46 9.01 -19.19
C ASN A 320 -20.40 7.95 -18.79
N ILE A 321 -19.97 7.90 -17.52
CA ILE A 321 -19.08 6.83 -17.05
C ILE A 321 -19.89 5.68 -16.46
N ALA A 322 -19.55 4.44 -16.83
CA ALA A 322 -19.96 3.26 -16.09
C ALA A 322 -18.75 2.71 -15.32
N PHE A 323 -18.78 2.75 -13.98
CA PHE A 323 -17.74 2.17 -13.13
C PHE A 323 -18.23 0.84 -12.58
N THR A 324 -17.54 -0.24 -12.92
CA THR A 324 -17.90 -1.60 -12.45
C THR A 324 -16.75 -2.21 -11.67
N THR A 325 -16.97 -2.64 -10.42
CA THR A 325 -15.97 -3.43 -9.67
C THR A 325 -16.50 -4.78 -9.22
N ASN A 326 -15.73 -5.85 -9.41
CA ASN A 326 -16.26 -7.22 -9.27
C ASN A 326 -16.10 -7.86 -7.87
N ARG A 327 -15.34 -7.27 -6.91
CA ARG A 327 -15.08 -7.96 -5.62
C ARG A 327 -14.94 -7.09 -4.37
N LYS A 328 -14.03 -6.10 -4.30
CA LYS A 328 -13.79 -5.32 -3.07
C LYS A 328 -13.14 -3.95 -3.33
N VAL A 329 -13.68 -2.88 -2.72
CA VAL A 329 -13.04 -1.54 -2.66
C VAL A 329 -12.62 -1.25 -1.22
N THR A 330 -11.34 -0.92 -1.00
CA THR A 330 -10.83 -0.43 0.30
C THR A 330 -10.10 0.91 0.10
N GLY A 331 -10.79 2.04 0.29
CA GLY A 331 -10.24 3.40 0.06
C GLY A 331 -11.30 4.50 -0.05
N THR A 332 -10.88 5.75 -0.08
CA THR A 332 -11.74 6.93 -0.33
C THR A 332 -11.98 7.08 -1.83
N SER A 333 -13.22 7.31 -2.26
CA SER A 333 -13.51 7.66 -3.67
C SER A 333 -14.05 9.08 -3.68
N SER A 334 -13.38 10.00 -4.40
CA SER A 334 -13.81 11.39 -4.48
C SER A 334 -13.88 11.90 -5.92
N CYS A 335 -14.99 12.57 -6.24
CA CYS A 335 -15.18 13.29 -7.50
C CYS A 335 -15.35 14.78 -7.20
N THR A 336 -14.55 15.63 -7.86
CA THR A 336 -14.54 17.09 -7.63
C THR A 336 -15.18 17.92 -8.76
N SER A 337 -15.75 17.28 -9.79
CA SER A 337 -16.34 17.93 -10.98
C SER A 337 -17.74 17.41 -11.30
N ASN A 338 -18.60 18.18 -11.98
CA ASN A 338 -19.96 17.74 -12.36
C ASN A 338 -19.94 16.39 -13.10
N VAL A 339 -20.79 15.44 -12.66
CA VAL A 339 -20.87 14.08 -13.20
C VAL A 339 -22.29 13.71 -13.65
N PRO A 340 -22.79 14.20 -14.80
CA PRO A 340 -24.08 13.75 -15.33
C PRO A 340 -24.02 12.32 -15.91
N ASN A 341 -25.09 11.54 -15.72
CA ASN A 341 -25.35 10.23 -16.36
C ASN A 341 -24.33 9.12 -16.04
N THR A 342 -23.98 8.93 -14.77
CA THR A 342 -22.97 7.92 -14.37
C THR A 342 -23.61 6.71 -13.69
N ILE A 343 -23.25 5.50 -14.13
CA ILE A 343 -23.68 4.23 -13.51
C ILE A 343 -22.51 3.70 -12.67
N LEU A 344 -22.69 3.61 -11.35
CA LEU A 344 -21.69 3.07 -10.43
C LEU A 344 -22.18 1.72 -9.89
N THR A 345 -21.59 0.62 -10.40
CA THR A 345 -21.94 -0.75 -10.00
C THR A 345 -20.77 -1.41 -9.26
N ILE A 346 -20.97 -1.79 -8.00
CA ILE A 346 -19.98 -2.52 -7.20
C ILE A 346 -20.59 -3.87 -6.84
N SER A 347 -20.06 -4.97 -7.38
CA SER A 347 -20.73 -6.27 -7.37
C SER A 347 -20.68 -7.04 -6.06
N ARG A 348 -19.83 -6.66 -5.08
CA ARG A 348 -19.71 -7.38 -3.79
C ARG A 348 -19.56 -6.42 -2.58
N LYS A 349 -18.35 -6.07 -2.13
CA LYS A 349 -18.15 -5.35 -0.85
C LYS A 349 -17.44 -3.98 -0.98
N ILE A 350 -17.92 -2.96 -0.26
CA ILE A 350 -17.26 -1.67 -0.04
C ILE A 350 -16.79 -1.58 1.42
N ILE A 351 -15.51 -1.28 1.64
CA ILE A 351 -14.97 -0.87 2.95
C ILE A 351 -14.32 0.49 2.74
N SER A 352 -15.07 1.59 2.89
CA SER A 352 -14.57 2.94 2.63
C SER A 352 -14.48 3.75 3.91
N THR A 353 -13.52 4.66 4.00
CA THR A 353 -13.51 5.69 5.06
C THR A 353 -14.42 6.88 4.71
N ALA A 354 -14.69 7.10 3.41
CA ALA A 354 -15.71 8.03 2.89
C ALA A 354 -15.86 7.87 1.36
N VAL A 355 -17.09 7.75 0.85
CA VAL A 355 -17.40 8.08 -0.57
C VAL A 355 -17.86 9.53 -0.58
N VAL A 356 -17.11 10.43 -1.24
CA VAL A 356 -17.40 11.88 -1.21
C VAL A 356 -17.62 12.42 -2.62
N CYS A 357 -18.86 12.77 -2.95
CA CYS A 357 -19.18 13.51 -4.17
C CYS A 357 -19.31 14.99 -3.82
N THR A 358 -18.44 15.85 -4.36
CA THR A 358 -18.41 17.29 -4.02
C THR A 358 -19.10 18.21 -5.04
N SER A 359 -19.67 17.67 -6.12
CA SER A 359 -20.27 18.39 -7.26
C SER A 359 -21.61 17.78 -7.69
N ASN A 360 -22.40 18.46 -8.54
CA ASN A 360 -23.74 17.98 -8.96
C ASN A 360 -23.68 16.63 -9.69
N VAL A 361 -24.46 15.66 -9.21
CA VAL A 361 -24.57 14.30 -9.76
C VAL A 361 -26.02 14.08 -10.20
N SER A 362 -26.30 14.22 -11.49
CA SER A 362 -27.66 14.02 -12.04
C SER A 362 -27.75 12.69 -12.77
N ASN A 363 -28.88 11.98 -12.62
CA ASN A 363 -29.15 10.69 -13.28
C ASN A 363 -28.11 9.59 -12.96
N THR A 364 -27.76 9.39 -11.69
CA THR A 364 -26.79 8.35 -11.28
C THR A 364 -27.45 7.17 -10.60
N THR A 365 -27.04 5.96 -10.97
CA THR A 365 -27.43 4.73 -10.27
C THR A 365 -26.26 4.20 -9.48
N LEU A 366 -26.41 4.06 -8.16
CA LEU A 366 -25.45 3.39 -7.29
C LEU A 366 -25.98 2.01 -6.92
N THR A 367 -25.22 0.96 -7.23
CA THR A 367 -25.55 -0.43 -6.89
C THR A 367 -24.41 -1.08 -6.11
N VAL A 368 -24.69 -1.62 -4.93
CA VAL A 368 -23.72 -2.33 -4.08
C VAL A 368 -24.17 -3.78 -3.86
N GLY A 369 -23.34 -4.75 -4.22
CA GLY A 369 -23.77 -6.14 -4.33
C GLY A 369 -24.11 -6.81 -3.01
N THR A 370 -23.25 -6.70 -1.99
CA THR A 370 -23.39 -7.47 -0.74
C THR A 370 -23.25 -6.62 0.52
N GLU A 371 -22.28 -5.69 0.61
CA GLU A 371 -22.02 -5.00 1.90
C GLU A 371 -21.34 -3.63 1.74
N LEU A 372 -21.79 -2.63 2.50
CA LEU A 372 -21.16 -1.31 2.67
C LEU A 372 -20.71 -1.13 4.13
N ILE A 373 -19.41 -0.91 4.36
CA ILE A 373 -18.83 -0.53 5.65
C ILE A 373 -18.18 0.87 5.51
N GLY A 374 -18.69 1.89 6.22
CA GLY A 374 -18.18 3.26 6.17
C GLY A 374 -19.23 4.36 5.97
N SER A 375 -18.78 5.60 5.69
CA SER A 375 -19.67 6.73 5.38
C SER A 375 -19.79 6.98 3.87
N ALA A 376 -21.00 7.29 3.41
CA ALA A 376 -21.25 7.81 2.06
C ALA A 376 -21.84 9.22 2.19
N VAL A 377 -21.13 10.23 1.68
CA VAL A 377 -21.49 11.65 1.81
C VAL A 377 -21.61 12.28 0.43
N CYS A 378 -22.81 12.73 0.07
CA CYS A 378 -23.03 13.57 -1.11
C CYS A 378 -23.31 15.00 -0.65
N THR A 379 -22.44 15.95 -1.01
CA THR A 379 -22.55 17.34 -0.55
C THR A 379 -23.31 18.25 -1.54
N SER A 380 -23.90 17.72 -2.61
CA SER A 380 -24.55 18.47 -3.71
C SER A 380 -25.97 17.96 -4.04
N ASN A 381 -26.67 18.62 -4.98
CA ASN A 381 -28.00 18.22 -5.45
C ASN A 381 -27.94 16.95 -6.32
N VAL A 382 -28.85 16.00 -6.07
CA VAL A 382 -28.86 14.66 -6.68
C VAL A 382 -30.23 14.32 -7.32
N PRO A 383 -30.65 15.00 -8.40
CA PRO A 383 -31.92 14.71 -9.06
C PRO A 383 -31.85 13.41 -9.90
N ASN A 384 -32.91 12.60 -9.83
CA ASN A 384 -33.14 11.35 -10.58
C ASN A 384 -32.18 10.18 -10.25
N THR A 385 -31.72 10.06 -9.01
CA THR A 385 -30.75 9.01 -8.62
C THR A 385 -31.45 7.83 -7.95
N ILE A 386 -31.17 6.62 -8.46
CA ILE A 386 -31.65 5.36 -7.89
C ILE A 386 -30.50 4.76 -7.07
N LEU A 387 -30.69 4.61 -5.76
CA LEU A 387 -29.82 3.78 -4.92
C LEU A 387 -30.50 2.42 -4.79
N SER A 388 -29.95 1.40 -5.44
CA SER A 388 -30.55 0.07 -5.44
C SER A 388 -29.53 -1.01 -5.10
N ARG A 389 -29.91 -1.90 -4.18
CA ARG A 389 -29.16 -3.06 -3.67
C ARG A 389 -27.97 -2.67 -2.78
N THR A 390 -28.08 -3.07 -1.52
CA THR A 390 -27.00 -3.48 -0.61
C THR A 390 -27.62 -4.52 0.32
N CYS A 391 -27.05 -5.72 0.49
CA CYS A 391 -27.55 -6.64 1.52
C CYS A 391 -27.33 -6.04 2.92
N LYS A 392 -26.15 -5.50 3.25
CA LYS A 392 -25.83 -5.00 4.61
C LYS A 392 -25.15 -3.62 4.60
N THR A 393 -25.63 -2.66 5.40
CA THR A 393 -24.98 -1.34 5.58
C THR A 393 -24.53 -1.14 7.03
N ILE A 394 -23.24 -0.86 7.24
CA ILE A 394 -22.62 -0.55 8.53
C ILE A 394 -21.96 0.83 8.43
N GLY A 395 -22.65 1.90 8.87
CA GLY A 395 -22.18 3.29 8.80
C GLY A 395 -23.25 4.34 8.43
N THR A 396 -22.83 5.57 8.12
CA THR A 396 -23.74 6.73 7.90
C THR A 396 -23.90 7.07 6.42
N ILE A 397 -25.14 7.28 5.96
CA ILE A 397 -25.45 7.87 4.66
C ILE A 397 -25.97 9.30 4.88
N THR A 398 -25.24 10.30 4.38
CA THR A 398 -25.61 11.72 4.52
C THR A 398 -25.78 12.36 3.13
N CYS A 399 -26.99 12.85 2.85
CA CYS A 399 -27.30 13.61 1.63
C CYS A 399 -27.65 15.05 2.02
N ILE A 400 -26.87 16.04 1.54
CA ILE A 400 -27.08 17.45 1.90
C ILE A 400 -27.97 18.20 0.87
N GLY A 401 -28.11 17.70 -0.36
CA GLY A 401 -28.96 18.28 -1.42
C GLY A 401 -30.34 17.62 -1.60
N THR A 402 -31.16 18.17 -2.50
CA THR A 402 -32.50 17.62 -2.86
C THR A 402 -32.36 16.30 -3.63
N VAL A 403 -33.12 15.27 -3.22
CA VAL A 403 -33.14 13.94 -3.85
C VAL A 403 -34.50 13.71 -4.54
N ASN A 404 -34.48 13.45 -5.84
CA ASN A 404 -35.63 12.90 -6.59
C ASN A 404 -35.25 11.47 -7.01
N GLY A 405 -35.80 10.42 -6.40
CA GLY A 405 -35.41 9.05 -6.74
C GLY A 405 -35.95 7.96 -5.80
N ILE A 406 -35.71 6.70 -6.18
CA ILE A 406 -36.09 5.48 -5.43
C ILE A 406 -34.89 5.00 -4.62
N LEU A 407 -35.07 4.83 -3.30
CA LEU A 407 -34.13 4.12 -2.43
C LEU A 407 -34.70 2.72 -2.16
N SER A 408 -34.05 1.67 -2.65
CA SER A 408 -34.54 0.28 -2.50
C SER A 408 -33.44 -0.70 -2.08
N GLY A 409 -33.71 -1.49 -1.03
CA GLY A 409 -32.94 -2.67 -0.65
C GLY A 409 -31.97 -2.45 0.51
N LEU A 410 -32.38 -2.88 1.70
CA LEU A 410 -31.61 -2.89 2.94
C LEU A 410 -32.01 -4.13 3.74
N TRP A 411 -31.18 -5.18 3.79
CA TRP A 411 -31.47 -6.33 4.68
C TRP A 411 -31.12 -5.99 6.14
N THR A 412 -30.18 -5.07 6.39
CA THR A 412 -29.90 -4.53 7.73
C THR A 412 -29.22 -3.16 7.63
N VAL A 413 -29.75 -2.13 8.32
CA VAL A 413 -29.06 -0.84 8.57
C VAL A 413 -28.49 -0.85 9.98
N ILE A 414 -27.17 -0.74 10.12
CA ILE A 414 -26.50 -0.43 11.39
C ILE A 414 -25.87 0.96 11.23
N GLY A 415 -26.64 2.02 11.49
CA GLY A 415 -26.20 3.42 11.34
C GLY A 415 -27.35 4.42 11.08
N THR A 416 -26.99 5.67 10.76
CA THR A 416 -27.95 6.79 10.56
C THR A 416 -28.07 7.15 9.07
N VAL A 417 -29.30 7.36 8.58
CA VAL A 417 -29.57 7.97 7.27
C VAL A 417 -30.10 9.39 7.50
N THR A 418 -29.46 10.40 6.92
CA THR A 418 -29.89 11.81 7.08
C THR A 418 -29.95 12.50 5.72
N CYS A 419 -31.13 13.01 5.36
CA CYS A 419 -31.36 13.85 4.18
C CYS A 419 -31.71 15.27 4.64
N ALA A 420 -30.86 16.25 4.35
CA ALA A 420 -31.08 17.64 4.79
C ALA A 420 -31.90 18.47 3.78
N GLY A 421 -31.98 18.03 2.51
CA GLY A 421 -32.88 18.59 1.50
C GLY A 421 -34.14 17.73 1.37
N GLY A 422 -35.31 18.35 1.22
CA GLY A 422 -36.61 17.66 1.16
C GLY A 422 -36.63 16.45 0.21
N VAL A 423 -37.29 15.36 0.64
CA VAL A 423 -37.46 14.13 -0.15
C VAL A 423 -38.75 14.23 -0.96
N THR A 424 -38.65 14.15 -2.29
CA THR A 424 -39.80 14.00 -3.20
C THR A 424 -39.70 12.64 -3.90
N GLY A 425 -39.98 11.56 -3.16
CA GLY A 425 -39.92 10.18 -3.68
C GLY A 425 -40.32 9.12 -2.65
N THR A 426 -40.59 7.90 -3.13
CA THR A 426 -41.03 6.75 -2.30
C THR A 426 -39.84 6.04 -1.66
N LEU A 427 -39.88 5.83 -0.33
CA LEU A 427 -38.93 5.02 0.44
C LEU A 427 -39.49 3.59 0.60
N THR A 428 -38.75 2.56 0.18
CA THR A 428 -39.16 1.15 0.38
C THR A 428 -38.02 0.35 1.01
N VAL A 429 -38.24 -0.13 2.24
CA VAL A 429 -37.34 -1.05 2.96
C VAL A 429 -37.95 -2.45 2.84
N THR A 430 -37.24 -3.38 2.19
CA THR A 430 -37.62 -4.81 2.14
C THR A 430 -36.82 -5.57 3.20
N GLY A 431 -37.50 -6.24 4.12
CA GLY A 431 -36.91 -7.03 5.22
C GLY A 431 -36.01 -8.17 4.76
N ALA A 432 -35.15 -8.63 5.67
CA ALA A 432 -34.24 -9.75 5.49
C ALA A 432 -35.02 -11.06 5.23
N ALA A 433 -34.44 -11.96 4.45
CA ALA A 433 -34.82 -13.37 4.44
C ALA A 433 -33.85 -14.16 5.34
N ALA A 434 -34.31 -15.29 5.86
CA ALA A 434 -33.62 -16.03 6.91
C ALA A 434 -32.19 -16.44 6.54
N GLY A 435 -31.24 -16.27 7.48
CA GLY A 435 -29.82 -16.62 7.31
C GLY A 435 -29.47 -17.97 7.93
N PHE A 436 -28.60 -18.74 7.27
CA PHE A 436 -28.03 -19.97 7.83
C PHE A 436 -27.06 -19.65 8.97
N SER A 437 -27.01 -20.50 10.00
CA SER A 437 -26.05 -20.40 11.10
C SER A 437 -24.65 -20.87 10.69
N ASP A 438 -23.63 -20.51 11.48
CA ASP A 438 -22.25 -21.00 11.30
C ASP A 438 -22.19 -22.54 11.24
N PHE A 439 -23.01 -23.22 12.05
CA PHE A 439 -23.09 -24.68 12.08
C PHE A 439 -23.65 -25.25 10.77
N ALA A 440 -24.76 -24.71 10.28
CA ALA A 440 -25.39 -25.23 9.06
C ALA A 440 -24.55 -24.95 7.81
N GLU A 441 -23.86 -23.80 7.76
CA GLU A 441 -22.93 -23.51 6.66
C GLU A 441 -21.78 -24.53 6.58
N LEU A 442 -21.20 -24.91 7.71
CA LEU A 442 -20.11 -25.89 7.78
C LEU A 442 -20.59 -27.30 7.38
N GLU A 443 -21.72 -27.76 7.90
CA GLU A 443 -22.28 -29.08 7.56
C GLU A 443 -22.66 -29.18 6.08
N LEU A 444 -23.22 -28.11 5.50
CA LEU A 444 -23.53 -28.04 4.07
C LEU A 444 -22.26 -28.04 3.20
N LEU A 445 -21.20 -27.33 3.62
CA LEU A 445 -19.91 -27.36 2.92
C LEU A 445 -19.25 -28.73 2.97
N ASP A 446 -19.27 -29.41 4.12
CA ASP A 446 -18.70 -30.74 4.26
C ASP A 446 -19.49 -31.78 3.44
N HIS A 447 -20.82 -31.66 3.42
CA HIS A 447 -21.70 -32.50 2.58
C HIS A 447 -21.43 -32.28 1.08
N LEU A 448 -21.37 -31.03 0.61
CA LEU A 448 -21.16 -30.71 -0.81
C LEU A 448 -19.75 -31.06 -1.31
N THR A 449 -18.75 -31.01 -0.43
CA THR A 449 -17.35 -31.30 -0.79
C THR A 449 -16.96 -32.76 -0.55
N GLY A 450 -17.87 -33.58 -0.03
CA GLY A 450 -17.63 -34.98 0.30
C GLY A 450 -16.68 -35.20 1.46
N LYS A 451 -16.48 -34.19 2.31
CA LYS A 451 -15.65 -34.25 3.52
C LYS A 451 -16.38 -34.85 4.72
N GLY A 452 -17.69 -34.72 4.74
CA GLY A 452 -18.59 -35.30 5.73
C GLY A 452 -19.95 -35.57 5.09
N SER A 453 -20.82 -36.30 5.77
CA SER A 453 -22.19 -36.50 5.33
C SER A 453 -23.15 -35.94 6.38
N TYR A 454 -23.85 -34.86 6.05
CA TYR A 454 -24.94 -34.36 6.87
C TYR A 454 -26.24 -35.11 6.57
N SER A 455 -26.77 -35.86 7.54
CA SER A 455 -28.08 -36.50 7.45
C SER A 455 -29.16 -35.58 8.03
N LEU A 456 -30.27 -35.38 7.30
CA LEU A 456 -31.33 -34.47 7.72
C LEU A 456 -31.88 -34.84 9.12
N PRO A 457 -31.70 -33.98 10.13
CA PRO A 457 -32.24 -34.22 11.47
C PRO A 457 -33.73 -33.86 11.54
N THR A 458 -34.40 -34.23 12.63
CA THR A 458 -35.75 -33.72 12.93
C THR A 458 -35.63 -32.25 13.32
N ILE A 459 -36.10 -31.36 12.45
CA ILE A 459 -36.00 -29.92 12.66
C ILE A 459 -37.23 -29.34 13.36
N ALA A 460 -37.05 -28.23 14.08
CA ALA A 460 -38.14 -27.52 14.74
C ALA A 460 -37.86 -26.02 14.82
N ILE A 461 -38.91 -25.20 14.72
CA ILE A 461 -38.81 -23.75 14.88
C ILE A 461 -39.11 -23.33 16.33
N GLY A 462 -38.29 -22.42 16.85
CA GLY A 462 -38.46 -21.70 18.10
C GLY A 462 -38.52 -20.19 17.90
N LEU A 463 -39.00 -19.48 18.92
CA LEU A 463 -39.09 -18.03 18.98
C LEU A 463 -38.04 -17.49 19.94
N CYS A 464 -37.49 -16.32 19.63
CA CYS A 464 -36.44 -15.68 20.43
C CYS A 464 -36.83 -14.26 20.83
N THR A 465 -36.45 -13.86 22.05
CA THR A 465 -36.74 -12.52 22.59
C THR A 465 -35.71 -11.47 22.17
N ALA A 466 -34.55 -11.92 21.69
CA ALA A 466 -33.51 -11.10 21.08
C ALA A 466 -32.84 -11.88 19.93
N SER A 467 -31.90 -11.26 19.21
CA SER A 467 -31.15 -11.94 18.16
C SER A 467 -30.41 -13.18 18.73
N PRO A 468 -30.54 -14.36 18.12
CA PRO A 468 -29.91 -15.58 18.62
C PRO A 468 -28.38 -15.63 18.40
N GLY A 469 -27.84 -14.78 17.50
CA GLY A 469 -26.45 -14.81 17.05
C GLY A 469 -26.15 -15.99 16.12
N ASP A 470 -25.30 -15.79 15.11
CA ASP A 470 -25.03 -16.80 14.07
C ASP A 470 -24.37 -18.09 14.62
N ASP A 471 -23.76 -18.02 15.82
CA ASP A 471 -23.16 -19.12 16.59
C ASP A 471 -24.09 -19.72 17.66
N GLY A 472 -25.37 -19.30 17.67
CA GLY A 472 -26.37 -19.73 18.64
C GLY A 472 -26.61 -21.24 18.62
N THR A 473 -26.80 -21.82 19.80
CA THR A 473 -27.27 -23.19 19.99
C THR A 473 -28.65 -23.18 20.63
N GLY A 474 -29.31 -24.34 20.74
CA GLY A 474 -30.54 -24.44 21.52
C GLY A 474 -30.40 -23.90 22.94
N ALA A 475 -29.20 -23.93 23.53
CA ALA A 475 -28.94 -23.42 24.88
C ALA A 475 -28.54 -21.92 24.93
N SER A 476 -28.10 -21.32 23.81
CA SER A 476 -27.46 -19.99 23.78
C SER A 476 -28.10 -19.00 22.79
N SER A 477 -29.33 -19.25 22.33
CA SER A 477 -29.99 -18.52 21.22
C SER A 477 -31.06 -17.52 21.65
N ASN A 478 -31.06 -17.04 22.90
CA ASN A 478 -32.09 -16.12 23.42
C ASN A 478 -33.54 -16.62 23.18
N GLU A 479 -33.71 -17.95 23.13
CA GLU A 479 -35.00 -18.62 22.94
C GLU A 479 -35.96 -18.23 24.07
N VAL A 480 -37.25 -18.08 23.75
CA VAL A 480 -38.31 -17.86 24.74
C VAL A 480 -38.20 -18.92 25.84
N ALA A 481 -38.21 -18.48 27.10
CA ALA A 481 -38.03 -19.37 28.24
C ALA A 481 -39.07 -20.51 28.24
N ASN A 482 -38.63 -21.74 28.50
CA ASN A 482 -39.47 -22.94 28.61
C ASN A 482 -40.43 -22.88 29.80
N SER A 483 -41.48 -22.10 29.62
CA SER A 483 -42.48 -21.72 30.61
C SER A 483 -43.74 -21.26 29.87
N ASN A 484 -44.85 -21.09 30.59
CA ASN A 484 -46.06 -20.49 30.03
C ASN A 484 -46.56 -21.17 28.73
N ASN A 485 -46.43 -22.50 28.67
CA ASN A 485 -46.81 -23.36 27.55
C ASN A 485 -46.03 -23.13 26.23
N TYR A 486 -44.90 -22.43 26.27
CA TYR A 486 -44.01 -22.31 25.11
C TYR A 486 -43.35 -23.67 24.80
N SER A 487 -43.39 -24.08 23.53
CA SER A 487 -42.58 -25.19 23.00
C SER A 487 -42.28 -24.97 21.52
N ARG A 488 -41.17 -25.54 21.04
CA ARG A 488 -40.81 -25.53 19.61
C ARG A 488 -41.84 -26.30 18.79
N VAL A 489 -42.06 -25.87 17.55
CA VAL A 489 -42.95 -26.56 16.60
C VAL A 489 -42.10 -27.40 15.65
N ALA A 490 -42.30 -28.71 15.64
CA ALA A 490 -41.61 -29.62 14.72
C ALA A 490 -42.02 -29.33 13.27
N LEU A 491 -41.04 -29.36 12.36
CA LEU A 491 -41.24 -29.12 10.93
C LEU A 491 -40.91 -30.39 10.13
N THR A 492 -41.67 -30.61 9.07
CA THR A 492 -41.56 -31.77 8.20
C THR A 492 -41.42 -31.35 6.74
N GLY A 493 -41.04 -32.28 5.87
CA GLY A 493 -40.93 -32.00 4.42
C GLY A 493 -42.25 -31.54 3.79
N SER A 494 -43.41 -31.93 4.34
CA SER A 494 -44.74 -31.50 3.86
C SER A 494 -45.10 -30.07 4.23
N ASP A 495 -44.35 -29.43 5.14
CA ASP A 495 -44.61 -28.05 5.55
C ASP A 495 -44.03 -27.03 4.59
N TRP A 496 -43.29 -27.46 3.56
CA TRP A 496 -42.55 -26.58 2.65
C TRP A 496 -43.02 -26.71 1.20
N ASN A 497 -42.98 -25.60 0.48
CA ASN A 497 -43.08 -25.61 -0.98
C ASN A 497 -41.79 -26.18 -1.62
N ALA A 498 -41.80 -26.40 -2.94
CA ALA A 498 -40.58 -26.74 -3.66
C ALA A 498 -39.63 -25.53 -3.71
N ALA A 499 -38.35 -25.74 -3.38
CA ALA A 499 -37.35 -24.70 -3.47
C ALA A 499 -37.16 -24.20 -4.92
N ALA A 500 -37.18 -22.89 -5.12
CA ALA A 500 -36.99 -22.25 -6.42
C ALA A 500 -36.23 -20.93 -6.26
N ALA A 501 -35.38 -20.58 -7.24
CA ALA A 501 -34.61 -19.32 -7.25
C ALA A 501 -33.79 -19.04 -5.97
N GLY A 502 -33.37 -20.08 -5.25
CA GLY A 502 -32.58 -19.95 -4.01
C GLY A 502 -33.42 -19.70 -2.74
N GLN A 503 -34.75 -19.84 -2.83
CA GLN A 503 -35.68 -19.64 -1.72
C GLN A 503 -36.65 -20.82 -1.57
N ILE A 504 -37.18 -20.99 -0.37
CA ILE A 504 -38.25 -21.91 -0.02
C ILE A 504 -39.12 -21.28 1.06
N ASP A 505 -40.43 -21.46 1.01
CA ASP A 505 -41.38 -20.94 1.97
C ASP A 505 -42.32 -22.04 2.49
N ASN A 506 -42.96 -21.79 3.62
CA ASN A 506 -43.86 -22.76 4.24
C ASN A 506 -45.18 -22.88 3.44
N LEU A 507 -45.55 -24.10 3.08
CA LEU A 507 -46.82 -24.43 2.43
C LEU A 507 -47.99 -24.43 3.41
N ASN A 508 -47.76 -24.92 4.63
CA ASN A 508 -48.78 -25.04 5.67
C ASN A 508 -48.58 -23.97 6.77
N PRO A 509 -49.65 -23.56 7.48
CA PRO A 509 -49.51 -22.68 8.63
C PRO A 509 -48.72 -23.37 9.75
N ILE A 510 -47.70 -22.69 10.29
CA ILE A 510 -46.90 -23.19 11.42
C ILE A 510 -47.39 -22.49 12.69
N THR A 511 -47.98 -23.25 13.61
CA THR A 511 -48.72 -22.69 14.76
C THR A 511 -48.09 -23.14 16.07
N PHE A 512 -47.70 -22.19 16.91
CA PHE A 512 -47.21 -22.45 18.27
C PHE A 512 -48.38 -22.75 19.22
N PRO A 513 -48.14 -23.43 20.36
CA PRO A 513 -49.16 -23.59 21.38
C PRO A 513 -49.69 -22.24 21.88
N GLU A 514 -50.94 -22.20 22.35
CA GLU A 514 -51.47 -20.99 22.99
C GLU A 514 -50.67 -20.65 24.25
N ALA A 515 -50.21 -19.40 24.36
CA ALA A 515 -49.45 -18.92 25.51
C ALA A 515 -50.32 -18.90 26.77
N SER A 516 -49.89 -19.60 27.83
CA SER A 516 -50.59 -19.58 29.14
C SER A 516 -50.10 -18.47 30.08
N GLY A 517 -49.23 -17.59 29.59
CA GLY A 517 -48.57 -16.50 30.30
C GLY A 517 -47.73 -15.67 29.32
N SER A 518 -46.97 -14.69 29.80
CA SER A 518 -46.13 -13.87 28.91
C SER A 518 -44.89 -14.63 28.44
N TRP A 519 -44.59 -14.56 27.14
CA TRP A 519 -43.32 -15.02 26.55
C TRP A 519 -42.33 -13.87 26.34
N GLY A 520 -42.72 -12.64 26.72
CA GLY A 520 -41.96 -11.43 26.47
C GLY A 520 -42.13 -10.88 25.05
N ASN A 521 -41.23 -9.98 24.70
CA ASN A 521 -41.21 -9.33 23.39
C ASN A 521 -40.42 -10.19 22.40
N VAL A 522 -41.15 -11.01 21.63
CA VAL A 522 -40.57 -11.88 20.61
C VAL A 522 -40.14 -11.02 19.43
N SER A 523 -38.88 -11.13 19.03
CA SER A 523 -38.28 -10.32 17.98
C SER A 523 -37.64 -11.13 16.86
N HIS A 524 -37.35 -12.42 17.09
CA HIS A 524 -36.65 -13.29 16.14
C HIS A 524 -37.24 -14.71 16.19
N TYR A 525 -36.89 -15.53 15.21
CA TYR A 525 -37.13 -16.98 15.22
C TYR A 525 -35.85 -17.73 14.84
N ALA A 526 -35.79 -19.00 15.20
CA ALA A 526 -34.69 -19.90 14.88
C ALA A 526 -35.20 -21.31 14.59
N ILE A 527 -34.62 -21.98 13.59
CA ILE A 527 -34.85 -23.39 13.29
C ILE A 527 -33.67 -24.18 13.85
N TYR A 528 -33.95 -25.24 14.59
CA TYR A 528 -32.97 -26.09 15.25
C TYR A 528 -33.03 -27.52 14.72
N ASP A 529 -31.95 -28.28 14.86
CA ASP A 529 -31.88 -29.72 14.56
C ASP A 529 -32.47 -30.63 15.65
N SER A 530 -33.21 -30.04 16.61
CA SER A 530 -33.87 -30.76 17.70
C SER A 530 -35.18 -30.08 18.08
N PRO A 531 -36.28 -30.84 18.27
CA PRO A 531 -37.54 -30.31 18.80
C PRO A 531 -37.47 -30.02 20.30
N THR A 532 -36.45 -30.48 21.00
CA THR A 532 -36.32 -30.34 22.44
C THR A 532 -35.79 -28.95 22.79
N TYR A 533 -36.53 -28.19 23.61
CA TYR A 533 -36.09 -26.90 24.13
C TYR A 533 -34.68 -26.98 24.74
N GLY A 534 -33.85 -25.96 24.49
CA GLY A 534 -32.51 -25.90 25.06
C GLY A 534 -31.49 -26.82 24.40
N GLN A 535 -31.91 -27.69 23.47
CA GLN A 535 -31.03 -28.68 22.82
C GLN A 535 -30.90 -28.42 21.32
N GLY A 536 -29.92 -29.07 20.72
CA GLY A 536 -29.66 -29.01 19.29
C GLY A 536 -28.83 -27.79 18.88
N ASN A 537 -28.34 -27.85 17.65
CA ASN A 537 -27.68 -26.74 16.96
C ASN A 537 -28.73 -25.92 16.21
N MET A 538 -28.53 -24.61 16.17
CA MET A 538 -29.33 -23.75 15.33
C MET A 538 -28.91 -23.94 13.87
N LEU A 539 -29.87 -23.94 12.96
CA LEU A 539 -29.65 -24.12 11.53
C LEU A 539 -29.88 -22.83 10.75
N ILE A 540 -30.97 -22.13 11.07
CA ILE A 540 -31.42 -20.92 10.39
C ILE A 540 -32.02 -19.98 11.42
N HIS A 541 -31.85 -18.68 11.26
CA HIS A 541 -32.54 -17.69 12.08
C HIS A 541 -32.79 -16.39 11.32
N ASP A 542 -33.79 -15.63 11.80
CA ASP A 542 -34.03 -14.27 11.33
C ASP A 542 -34.79 -13.43 12.34
N ALA A 543 -34.85 -12.12 12.09
CA ALA A 543 -35.77 -11.22 12.76
C ALA A 543 -37.20 -11.41 12.25
N LEU A 544 -38.18 -11.18 13.12
CA LEU A 544 -39.55 -10.95 12.70
C LEU A 544 -39.67 -9.55 12.11
N ASP A 545 -40.46 -9.39 11.04
CA ASP A 545 -40.77 -8.09 10.43
C ASP A 545 -41.30 -7.06 11.44
N THR A 546 -41.98 -7.53 12.48
CA THR A 546 -42.43 -6.70 13.59
C THR A 546 -42.33 -7.50 14.88
N GLN A 547 -41.56 -7.00 15.83
CA GLN A 547 -41.52 -7.55 17.19
C GLN A 547 -42.92 -7.55 17.82
N ARG A 548 -43.27 -8.62 18.54
CA ARG A 548 -44.58 -8.78 19.16
C ARG A 548 -44.41 -9.18 20.62
N ASN A 549 -45.07 -8.42 21.49
CA ASN A 549 -45.24 -8.85 22.88
C ASN A 549 -46.31 -9.95 22.93
N VAL A 550 -45.93 -11.15 23.37
CA VAL A 550 -46.83 -12.30 23.45
C VAL A 550 -47.28 -12.48 24.90
N ASN A 551 -48.59 -12.42 25.11
CA ASN A 551 -49.25 -12.50 26.42
C ASN A 551 -50.17 -13.72 26.50
N ASN A 552 -50.71 -13.98 27.70
CA ASN A 552 -51.67 -15.05 27.93
C ASN A 552 -52.85 -15.00 26.93
N GLY A 553 -53.21 -16.16 26.36
CA GLY A 553 -54.26 -16.30 25.36
C GLY A 553 -53.84 -15.95 23.93
N ASN A 554 -52.57 -15.62 23.67
CA ASN A 554 -52.07 -15.38 22.32
C ASN A 554 -51.61 -16.68 21.67
N VAL A 555 -51.91 -16.83 20.38
CA VAL A 555 -51.39 -17.89 19.51
C VAL A 555 -50.49 -17.23 18.47
N VAL A 556 -49.23 -17.65 18.39
CA VAL A 556 -48.29 -17.19 17.37
C VAL A 556 -48.33 -18.16 16.19
N GLN A 557 -48.49 -17.64 14.98
CA GLN A 557 -48.56 -18.44 13.76
C GLN A 557 -47.81 -17.75 12.62
N PHE A 558 -47.10 -18.53 11.81
CA PHE A 558 -46.67 -18.14 10.47
C PHE A 558 -47.70 -18.67 9.47
N ALA A 559 -48.37 -17.80 8.71
CA ALA A 559 -49.29 -18.25 7.68
C ALA A 559 -48.52 -18.86 6.49
N PRO A 560 -49.18 -19.61 5.59
CA PRO A 560 -48.54 -20.09 4.36
C PRO A 560 -47.84 -18.95 3.61
N GLY A 561 -46.57 -19.14 3.27
CA GLY A 561 -45.72 -18.17 2.57
C GLY A 561 -45.04 -17.13 3.45
N ASP A 562 -45.38 -17.01 4.73
CA ASP A 562 -44.81 -15.99 5.62
C ASP A 562 -43.40 -16.37 6.14
N LEU A 563 -43.13 -17.67 6.29
CA LEU A 563 -41.82 -18.16 6.71
C LEU A 563 -40.99 -18.51 5.46
N ALA A 564 -40.27 -17.52 4.94
CA ALA A 564 -39.38 -17.69 3.79
C ALA A 564 -37.92 -17.87 4.22
N LEU A 565 -37.31 -18.97 3.79
CA LEU A 565 -35.91 -19.29 4.00
C LEU A 565 -35.13 -19.10 2.69
N ALA A 566 -33.93 -18.53 2.75
CA ALA A 566 -33.11 -18.27 1.58
C ALA A 566 -31.66 -18.69 1.79
N MET A 567 -31.01 -19.23 0.75
CA MET A 567 -29.55 -19.40 0.71
C MET A 567 -28.92 -18.20 0.01
N SER A 568 -28.11 -17.40 0.71
CA SER A 568 -27.46 -16.18 0.18
C SER A 568 -26.06 -16.43 -0.39
#